data_AF-B9T5X8-F1
#
_entry.id   AF-B9T5X8-F1
#
_cell.length_a   1.000
_cell.length_b   1.000
_cell.length_c   1.000
_cell.angle_alpha   90.00
_cell.angle_beta   90.00
_cell.angle_gamma   90.00
#
_symmetry.space_group_name_H-M   'P 1'
#
loop_
_entity.id
_entity.type
_entity.pdbx_description
1 polymer ?
#
loop_
_entity_poly.entity_id
_entity_poly.type
_entity_poly.pdbx_seq_one_letter_code
_entity_poly.pdbx_strand_id
1 'polypeptide(L)'
;MTSSFGSISTAGKDSTMDNNATSNSKRRHKNNRHHNEDDDEEEAGDPQVWSTFNTTFRQVQSVLDRNRSLIQQVNENHQSRIPDNMVKNVALIQELNGNISKVVSLYSDLNSNFSSSYHQHRNGNGSGNGSNSSGRS
;
A
#
# COMPACT_ATOMS: atom_id res chain seq x y z
N MET A 1 -18.24 46.99 1.46
CA MET A 1 -18.79 46.33 0.27
C MET A 1 -19.45 45.05 0.73
N THR A 2 -20.77 45.03 0.83
CA THR A 2 -21.53 43.90 1.36
C THR A 2 -22.17 43.10 0.23
N SER A 3 -22.26 41.79 0.46
CA SER A 3 -23.20 40.79 -0.10
C SER A 3 -23.20 40.52 -1.60
N SER A 4 -22.96 39.25 -1.96
CA SER A 4 -24.05 38.38 -2.47
C SER A 4 -23.57 36.94 -2.65
N PHE A 5 -24.10 36.00 -1.86
CA PHE A 5 -24.01 34.56 -2.13
C PHE A 5 -25.28 34.15 -2.88
N GLY A 6 -25.10 33.60 -4.08
CA GLY A 6 -26.19 33.21 -4.97
C GLY A 6 -26.93 31.97 -4.49
N SER A 7 -28.26 32.06 -4.49
CA SER A 7 -29.23 31.06 -4.08
C SER A 7 -29.18 29.78 -4.93
N ILE A 8 -29.29 28.63 -4.27
CA ILE A 8 -29.54 27.34 -4.91
C ILE A 8 -31.06 27.18 -5.12
N SER A 9 -31.48 26.93 -6.36
CA SER A 9 -32.89 26.71 -6.71
C SER A 9 -33.18 25.23 -6.90
N THR A 10 -34.10 24.72 -6.08
CA THR A 10 -34.74 23.40 -6.19
C THR A 10 -35.88 23.45 -7.21
N ALA A 11 -35.92 22.52 -8.16
CA ALA A 11 -37.12 22.24 -8.95
C ALA A 11 -37.19 20.74 -9.29
N GLY A 12 -38.08 20.03 -8.59
CA GLY A 12 -38.46 18.66 -8.94
C GLY A 12 -39.44 18.63 -10.11
N LYS A 13 -39.35 17.57 -10.91
CA LYS A 13 -40.45 17.08 -11.77
C LYS A 13 -40.38 15.55 -11.85
N ASP A 14 -41.42 14.95 -11.29
CA ASP A 14 -41.87 13.56 -11.45
C ASP A 14 -42.23 13.28 -12.92
N SER A 15 -41.94 12.07 -13.41
CA SER A 15 -42.55 11.48 -14.60
C SER A 15 -42.42 9.95 -14.55
N THR A 16 -43.37 9.34 -13.83
CA THR A 16 -43.81 7.95 -14.00
C THR A 16 -44.16 7.67 -15.47
N MET A 17 -43.64 6.58 -16.04
CA MET A 17 -44.16 5.96 -17.27
C MET A 17 -44.10 4.43 -17.13
N ASP A 18 -45.25 3.84 -16.80
CA ASP A 18 -45.55 2.43 -17.01
C ASP A 18 -45.82 2.18 -18.51
N ASN A 19 -45.28 1.11 -19.10
CA ASN A 19 -45.75 0.60 -20.39
C ASN A 19 -45.55 -0.93 -20.56
N ASN A 20 -46.66 -1.62 -20.32
CA ASN A 20 -47.30 -2.72 -21.05
C ASN A 20 -46.50 -3.89 -21.70
N ALA A 21 -47.06 -5.07 -21.44
CA ALA A 21 -46.68 -6.42 -21.80
C ALA A 21 -46.55 -6.72 -23.32
N THR A 22 -45.82 -7.79 -23.67
CA THR A 22 -46.39 -9.05 -24.22
C THR A 22 -45.31 -10.14 -24.38
N SER A 23 -45.79 -11.36 -24.20
CA SER A 23 -45.23 -12.70 -24.01
C SER A 23 -44.15 -13.28 -24.96
N ASN A 24 -43.36 -14.17 -24.34
CA ASN A 24 -43.06 -15.55 -24.75
C ASN A 24 -42.26 -15.80 -26.05
N SER A 25 -40.99 -16.22 -25.89
CA SER A 25 -40.48 -17.34 -26.70
C SER A 25 -39.30 -18.04 -26.03
N LYS A 26 -39.54 -19.31 -25.66
CA LYS A 26 -38.53 -20.26 -25.21
C LYS A 26 -37.52 -20.51 -26.33
N ARG A 27 -36.26 -20.09 -26.17
CA ARG A 27 -35.13 -20.71 -26.88
C ARG A 27 -33.97 -20.96 -25.93
N ARG A 28 -33.66 -22.25 -25.84
CA ARG A 28 -32.62 -22.88 -25.05
C ARG A 28 -31.27 -22.48 -25.65
N HIS A 29 -30.39 -21.89 -24.86
CA HIS A 29 -28.95 -22.13 -25.00
C HIS A 29 -28.36 -22.23 -23.60
N LYS A 30 -28.19 -23.48 -23.16
CA LYS A 30 -27.45 -23.83 -21.95
C LYS A 30 -25.98 -23.69 -22.30
N ASN A 31 -25.48 -22.46 -22.35
CA ASN A 31 -24.05 -22.22 -22.38
C ASN A 31 -23.53 -22.44 -20.97
N ASN A 32 -22.70 -23.48 -20.85
CA ASN A 32 -21.86 -23.78 -19.71
C ASN A 32 -21.15 -22.49 -19.29
N ARG A 33 -21.69 -21.80 -18.29
CA ARG A 33 -20.93 -20.82 -17.52
C ARG A 33 -19.95 -21.66 -16.71
N HIS A 34 -18.73 -21.79 -17.21
CA HIS A 34 -17.60 -21.95 -16.31
C HIS A 34 -17.56 -20.67 -15.51
N HIS A 35 -18.21 -20.70 -14.36
CA HIS A 35 -17.85 -19.83 -13.27
C HIS A 35 -16.44 -20.30 -12.90
N ASN A 36 -15.42 -19.64 -13.43
CA ASN A 36 -14.19 -19.59 -12.67
C ASN A 36 -14.62 -18.86 -11.41
N GLU A 37 -14.61 -19.60 -10.31
CA GLU A 37 -14.41 -19.03 -9.00
C GLU A 37 -13.04 -18.36 -9.10
N ASP A 38 -13.04 -17.11 -9.58
CA ASP A 38 -12.04 -16.17 -9.14
C ASP A 38 -12.38 -15.97 -7.67
N ASP A 39 -11.90 -16.89 -6.84
CA ASP A 39 -11.70 -16.66 -5.43
C ASP A 39 -10.79 -15.44 -5.36
N ASP A 40 -11.40 -14.26 -5.37
CA ASP A 40 -10.88 -13.06 -4.72
C ASP A 40 -10.83 -13.36 -3.21
N GLU A 41 -10.14 -14.44 -2.81
CA GLU A 41 -9.46 -14.46 -1.53
C GLU A 41 -8.54 -13.25 -1.63
N GLU A 42 -8.95 -12.14 -1.02
CA GLU A 42 -8.01 -11.14 -0.55
C GLU A 42 -6.96 -11.92 0.23
N GLU A 43 -5.87 -12.29 -0.44
CA GLU A 43 -4.76 -13.02 0.13
C GLU A 43 -4.25 -12.10 1.22
N ALA A 44 -4.72 -12.35 2.45
CA ALA A 44 -4.31 -11.63 3.63
C ALA A 44 -2.80 -11.87 3.72
N GLY A 45 -2.04 -10.89 3.23
CA GLY A 45 -0.61 -11.05 2.97
C GLY A 45 0.10 -11.63 4.19
N ASP A 46 1.10 -12.48 3.93
CA ASP A 46 1.78 -13.27 4.96
C ASP A 46 2.00 -12.45 6.26
N PRO A 47 1.42 -12.88 7.40
CA PRO A 47 1.55 -12.19 8.68
C PRO A 47 3.01 -11.90 9.06
N GLN A 48 3.95 -12.74 8.61
CA GLN A 48 5.39 -12.55 8.82
C GLN A 48 5.94 -11.37 8.01
N VAL A 49 5.50 -11.21 6.76
CA VAL A 49 5.83 -10.05 5.91
C VAL A 49 5.29 -8.77 6.55
N TRP A 50 4.05 -8.79 7.03
CA TRP A 50 3.44 -7.62 7.67
C TRP A 50 4.15 -7.21 8.96
N SER A 51 4.60 -8.19 9.77
CA SER A 51 5.37 -7.94 10.99
C SER A 51 6.73 -7.28 10.69
N THR A 52 7.42 -7.77 9.66
CA THR A 52 8.70 -7.23 9.19
C THR A 52 8.53 -5.82 8.65
N PHE A 53 7.45 -5.58 7.89
CA PHE A 53 7.08 -4.26 7.39
C PHE A 53 6.87 -3.28 8.53
N ASN A 54 6.02 -3.62 9.51
CA ASN A 54 5.72 -2.73 10.62
C ASN A 54 6.98 -2.39 11.43
N THR A 55 7.85 -3.36 11.66
CA THR A 55 9.11 -3.15 12.38
C THR A 55 10.04 -2.19 11.62
N THR A 56 10.26 -2.45 10.33
CA THR A 56 11.11 -1.62 9.49
C THR A 56 10.54 -0.22 9.33
N PHE A 57 9.23 -0.09 9.18
CA PHE A 57 8.53 1.18 9.11
C PHE A 57 8.74 2.01 10.38
N ARG A 58 8.57 1.42 11.56
CA ARG A 58 8.84 2.12 12.84
C ARG A 58 10.29 2.57 12.98
N GLN A 59 11.23 1.78 12.46
CA GLN A 59 12.64 2.18 12.44
C GLN A 59 12.89 3.37 11.52
N VAL A 60 12.32 3.37 10.31
CA VAL A 60 12.40 4.51 9.39
C VAL A 60 11.79 5.76 10.03
N GLN A 61 10.61 5.66 10.65
CA GLN A 61 9.98 6.78 11.36
C GLN A 61 10.91 7.36 12.44
N SER A 62 11.51 6.50 13.27
CA SER A 62 12.46 6.94 14.31
C SER A 62 13.67 7.69 13.73
N VAL A 63 14.20 7.25 12.58
CA VAL A 63 15.33 7.92 11.91
C VAL A 63 14.89 9.27 11.32
N LEU A 64 13.70 9.36 10.74
CA LEU A 64 13.16 10.60 10.18
C LEU A 64 12.81 11.63 11.27
N ASP A 65 12.28 11.18 12.41
CA ASP A 65 12.06 12.02 13.58
C ASP A 65 13.38 12.61 14.10
N ARG A 66 14.44 11.79 14.12
CA ARG A 66 15.78 12.27 14.45
C ARG A 66 16.28 13.30 13.44
N ASN A 67 16.11 13.07 12.13
CA ASN A 67 16.46 14.05 11.09
C ASN A 67 15.74 15.39 11.29
N ARG A 68 14.45 15.36 11.66
CA ARG A 68 13.69 16.57 11.96
C ARG A 68 14.32 17.37 13.11
N SER A 69 14.71 16.69 14.19
CA SER A 69 15.39 17.33 15.32
C SER A 69 16.78 17.88 14.95
N LEU A 70 17.56 17.16 14.14
CA LEU A 70 18.87 17.60 13.67
C LEU A 70 18.76 18.87 12.80
N ILE A 71 17.83 18.89 11.85
CA ILE A 71 17.59 20.06 10.99
C ILE A 71 17.19 21.27 11.84
N GLN A 72 16.33 21.05 12.84
CA GLN A 72 15.92 22.11 13.76
C GLN A 72 17.12 22.70 14.51
N GLN A 73 17.99 21.85 15.07
CA GLN A 73 19.20 22.30 15.77
C GLN A 73 20.19 23.01 14.84
N VAL A 74 20.36 22.52 13.60
CA VAL A 74 21.20 23.19 12.58
C VAL A 74 20.68 24.59 12.30
N ASN A 75 19.36 24.75 12.17
CA ASN A 75 18.71 26.04 11.95
C ASN A 75 18.86 26.97 13.15
N GLU A 76 18.69 26.48 14.38
CA GLU A 76 18.89 27.25 15.61
C GLU A 76 20.33 27.75 15.74
N ASN A 77 21.30 26.88 15.47
CA ASN A 77 22.71 27.24 15.47
C ASN A 77 23.01 28.33 14.42
N HIS A 78 22.47 28.22 13.20
CA HIS A 78 22.58 29.25 12.16
C HIS A 78 21.97 30.59 12.60
N GLN A 79 20.78 30.56 13.20
CA GLN A 79 20.08 31.76 13.65
C GLN A 79 20.78 32.45 14.82
N SER A 80 21.45 31.68 15.70
CA SER A 80 22.20 32.23 16.84
C SER A 80 23.38 33.10 16.42
N ARG A 81 23.94 32.88 15.23
CA ARG A 81 25.16 33.54 14.71
C ARG A 81 26.38 33.40 15.62
N ILE A 82 26.38 32.43 16.54
CA ILE A 82 27.52 32.12 17.40
C ILE A 82 28.47 31.19 16.63
N PRO A 83 29.74 31.58 16.41
CA PRO A 83 30.70 30.77 15.64
C PRO A 83 30.86 29.35 16.15
N ASP A 84 30.89 29.16 17.48
CA ASP A 84 31.04 27.82 18.07
C ASP A 84 29.85 26.89 17.78
N ASN A 85 28.64 27.44 17.69
CA ASN A 85 27.44 26.67 17.34
C ASN A 85 27.44 26.32 15.85
N MET A 86 27.96 27.21 15.00
CA MET A 86 28.13 26.93 13.57
C MET A 86 29.06 25.75 13.33
N VAL A 87 30.13 25.60 14.12
CA VAL A 87 31.04 24.44 14.02
C VAL A 87 30.31 23.13 14.35
N LYS A 88 29.37 23.14 15.31
CA LYS A 88 28.56 21.96 15.65
C LYS A 88 27.65 21.51 14.50
N ASN A 89 27.26 22.41 13.59
CA ASN A 89 26.44 22.04 12.43
C ASN A 89 27.13 21.00 11.54
N VAL A 90 28.47 20.97 11.50
CA VAL A 90 29.20 19.95 10.74
C VAL A 90 28.88 18.56 11.24
N ALA A 91 28.93 18.35 12.56
CA ALA A 91 28.60 17.05 13.17
C ALA A 91 27.12 16.68 12.99
N LEU A 92 26.21 17.65 13.15
CA LEU A 92 24.77 17.43 12.96
C LEU A 92 24.43 17.04 11.51
N ILE A 93 25.07 17.69 10.52
CA ILE A 93 24.88 17.38 9.10
C ILE A 93 25.50 16.02 8.76
N GLN A 94 26.65 15.66 9.35
CA GLN A 94 27.23 14.33 9.20
C GLN A 94 26.28 13.25 9.72
N GLU A 95 25.66 13.46 10.89
CA GLU A 95 24.65 12.55 11.43
C GLU A 95 23.44 12.42 10.49
N LEU A 96 22.96 13.54 9.94
CA LEU A 96 21.86 13.57 8.97
C LEU A 96 22.20 12.73 7.71
N ASN A 97 23.40 12.88 7.17
CA ASN A 97 23.87 12.10 6.02
C ASN A 97 23.98 10.60 6.33
N GLY A 98 24.42 10.26 7.55
CA GLY A 98 24.41 8.87 8.04
C GLY A 98 22.99 8.31 8.12
N ASN A 99 22.05 9.09 8.62
CA ASN A 99 20.64 8.71 8.70
C ASN A 99 20.01 8.51 7.32
N ILE A 100 20.36 9.31 6.31
CA ILE A 100 19.92 9.08 4.91
C ILE A 100 20.37 7.69 4.45
N SER A 101 21.65 7.36 4.66
CA SER A 101 22.20 6.06 4.27
C SER A 101 21.48 4.90 4.99
N LYS A 102 21.16 5.10 6.28
CA LYS A 102 20.39 4.13 7.07
C LYS A 102 18.95 3.95 6.57
N VAL A 103 18.28 5.03 6.17
CA VAL A 103 16.93 4.93 5.58
C VAL A 103 16.98 4.13 4.28
N VAL A 104 17.98 4.40 3.42
CA VAL A 104 18.17 3.63 2.18
C VAL A 104 18.39 2.14 2.46
N SER A 105 19.21 1.78 3.46
CA SER A 105 19.43 0.37 3.81
C SER A 105 18.15 -0.29 4.33
N LEU A 106 17.41 0.37 5.23
CA LEU A 106 16.14 -0.14 5.75
C LEU A 106 15.12 -0.41 4.64
N TYR A 107 15.03 0.48 3.65
CA TYR A 107 14.15 0.26 2.50
C TYR A 107 14.64 -0.86 1.57
N SER A 108 15.96 -1.01 1.39
CA SER A 108 16.52 -2.13 0.64
C SER A 108 16.19 -3.48 1.32
N ASP A 109 16.32 -3.55 2.64
CA ASP A 109 16.01 -4.74 3.42
C ASP A 109 14.52 -5.06 3.34
N LEU A 110 13.65 -4.04 3.45
CA LEU A 110 12.21 -4.19 3.27
C LEU A 110 11.85 -4.75 1.88
N ASN A 111 12.41 -4.15 0.83
CA ASN A 111 12.14 -4.55 -0.55
C ASN A 111 12.61 -5.99 -0.83
N SER A 112 13.77 -6.36 -0.27
CA SER A 112 14.31 -7.71 -0.41
C SER A 112 13.45 -8.75 0.31
N ASN A 113 13.00 -8.46 1.53
CA ASN A 113 12.08 -9.34 2.28
C ASN A 113 10.73 -9.50 1.58
N PHE A 114 10.18 -8.44 1.00
CA PHE A 114 8.94 -8.52 0.24
C PHE A 114 9.11 -9.36 -1.04
N SER A 115 10.21 -9.12 -1.77
CA SER A 115 10.54 -9.87 -2.98
C SER A 115 10.72 -11.36 -2.67
N SER A 116 11.45 -11.73 -1.62
CA SER A 116 11.66 -13.14 -1.27
C SER A 116 10.36 -13.84 -0.90
N SER A 117 9.49 -13.17 -0.15
CA SER A 117 8.23 -13.75 0.32
C SER A 117 7.30 -14.03 -0.86
N TYR A 118 7.17 -13.08 -1.81
CA TYR A 118 6.39 -13.27 -3.04
C TYR A 118 6.87 -14.48 -3.88
N HIS A 119 8.19 -14.68 -4.02
CA HIS A 119 8.72 -15.84 -4.74
C HIS A 119 8.45 -17.17 -4.01
N GLN A 120 8.41 -17.14 -2.67
CA GLN A 120 8.14 -18.33 -1.85
C GLN A 120 6.67 -18.79 -1.98
N HIS A 121 5.71 -17.87 -2.05
CA HIS A 121 4.30 -18.20 -2.32
C HIS A 121 4.10 -18.88 -3.68
N ARG A 122 4.82 -18.43 -4.72
CA ARG A 122 4.66 -18.96 -6.08
C ARG A 122 5.26 -20.36 -6.28
N ASN A 123 6.32 -20.71 -5.55
CA ASN A 123 6.99 -22.00 -5.67
C ASN A 123 6.41 -23.10 -4.73
N GLY A 124 5.55 -22.73 -3.78
CA GLY A 124 4.95 -23.65 -2.79
C GLY A 124 3.75 -24.47 -3.29
N ASN A 125 3.08 -24.07 -4.38
CA ASN A 125 1.83 -24.68 -4.84
C ASN A 125 2.00 -25.81 -5.90
N GLY A 126 3.20 -26.39 -6.00
CA GLY A 126 3.58 -27.34 -7.06
C GLY A 126 3.98 -28.74 -6.60
N SER A 127 3.60 -29.19 -5.40
CA SER A 127 3.83 -30.59 -4.99
C SER A 127 2.75 -31.50 -5.57
N GLY A 128 3.02 -32.02 -6.77
CA GLY A 128 2.15 -32.94 -7.49
C GLY A 128 1.86 -34.21 -6.71
N ASN A 129 0.58 -34.46 -6.42
CA ASN A 129 0.10 -35.78 -6.02
C ASN A 129 -0.24 -36.62 -7.27
N GLY A 130 0.79 -37.04 -8.00
CA GLY A 130 0.70 -38.06 -9.03
C GLY A 130 0.77 -39.46 -8.43
N SER A 131 -0.23 -39.85 -7.63
CA SER A 131 -0.34 -41.21 -7.11
C SER A 131 -0.88 -42.13 -8.21
N ASN A 132 0.02 -42.63 -9.05
CA ASN A 132 -0.27 -43.63 -10.07
C ASN A 132 -0.39 -45.01 -9.39
N SER A 133 -1.59 -45.43 -9.00
CA SER A 133 -1.84 -46.80 -8.55
C SER A 133 -2.09 -47.70 -9.76
N SER A 134 -1.03 -48.40 -10.13
CA SER A 134 -0.97 -49.48 -11.11
C SER A 134 -2.06 -50.54 -10.88
N GLY A 135 -2.76 -50.89 -11.96
CA GLY A 135 -3.55 -52.11 -12.05
C GLY A 135 -2.70 -53.34 -11.74
N ARG A 136 -3.32 -54.30 -11.05
CA ARG A 136 -2.73 -55.62 -10.80
C ARG A 136 -3.81 -56.67 -11.06
N SER A 137 -3.41 -57.61 -11.91
CA SER A 137 -4.16 -58.65 -12.61
C SER A 137 -4.99 -59.59 -11.75
#